data_AF-A0A8T3Z752-F1
#
_entry.id   AF-A0A8T3Z752-F1
#
_cell.length_a   1.000
_cell.length_b   1.000
_cell.length_c   1.000
_cell.angle_alpha   90.00
_cell.angle_beta   90.00
_cell.angle_gamma   90.00
#
_symmetry.space_group_name_H-M   'P 1'
#
loop_
_entity.id
_entity.type
_entity.pdbx_description
1 polymer ?
#
loop_
_entity_poly.entity_id
_entity_poly.type
_entity_poly.pdbx_seq_one_letter_code
_entity_poly.pdbx_strand_id
1 'polypeptide(L)'
;MRIKKVFVVDDEKTQIVSRMFNRVLLSVGVSHLDMLEFHIRDTNAVMLDEERGTIVVDYNHRFIQERDEKGIAALLLFLLFELLVRDRTTATLPNFILRLQANRLMIHEGFGDQLFYLYYAEMHAMQFQTKEDVLNSNLPWLSFTLSDEIAADQLKHLCLGSIQHSKAWDLLFYYAAKDLTHPRNVEDICHAYAEVMG
;
A
#
# COMPACT_ATOMS: atom_id res chain seq x y z
N MET A 1 -2.03 23.31 -0.80
CA MET A 1 -1.70 22.23 -1.75
C MET A 1 -1.87 22.67 -3.20
N ARG A 2 -0.80 22.57 -4.01
CA ARG A 2 -0.85 22.64 -5.47
C ARG A 2 -0.85 21.23 -6.05
N ILE A 3 -1.78 20.94 -6.97
CA ILE A 3 -1.82 19.64 -7.66
C ILE A 3 -1.39 19.85 -9.11
N LYS A 4 -0.39 19.10 -9.56
CA LYS A 4 0.03 19.05 -10.96
C LYS A 4 -0.26 17.67 -11.51
N LYS A 5 -0.97 17.59 -12.63
CA LYS A 5 -1.26 16.32 -13.29
C LYS A 5 -0.52 16.22 -14.61
N VAL A 6 0.10 15.09 -14.86
CA VAL A 6 0.89 14.82 -16.07
C VAL A 6 0.44 13.50 -16.68
N PHE A 7 -0.01 13.54 -17.93
CA PHE A 7 -0.55 12.37 -18.61
C PHE A 7 0.26 12.08 -19.87
N VAL A 8 0.59 10.80 -20.10
CA VAL A 8 1.24 10.35 -21.34
C VAL A 8 0.26 10.29 -22.51
N VAL A 9 -1.01 9.96 -22.23
CA VAL A 9 -2.09 9.86 -23.22
C VAL A 9 -3.28 10.69 -22.74
N ASP A 10 -3.90 11.47 -23.62
CA ASP A 10 -5.16 12.16 -23.33
C ASP A 10 -6.34 11.38 -23.94
N ASP A 11 -6.90 10.46 -23.15
CA ASP A 11 -7.99 9.58 -23.56
C ASP A 11 -9.03 9.39 -22.44
N GLU A 12 -10.10 8.66 -22.75
CA GLU A 12 -11.19 8.41 -21.82
C GLU A 12 -10.72 7.72 -20.53
N LYS A 13 -9.80 6.75 -20.61
CA LYS A 13 -9.28 6.04 -19.44
C LYS A 13 -8.52 6.98 -18.51
N THR A 14 -7.65 7.82 -19.08
CA THR A 14 -6.89 8.84 -18.33
C THR A 14 -7.84 9.84 -17.66
N GLN A 15 -8.92 10.23 -18.32
CA GLN A 15 -9.94 11.10 -17.73
C GLN A 15 -10.68 10.44 -16.56
N ILE A 16 -11.00 9.14 -16.65
CA ILE A 16 -11.60 8.37 -15.55
C ILE A 16 -10.64 8.38 -14.34
N VAL A 17 -9.38 8.02 -14.55
CA VAL A 17 -8.37 7.97 -13.48
C VAL A 17 -8.15 9.36 -12.86
N SER A 18 -8.05 10.41 -13.68
CA SER A 18 -7.93 11.80 -13.22
C SER A 18 -9.12 12.25 -12.37
N ARG A 19 -10.33 11.83 -12.73
CA ARG A 19 -11.56 12.09 -11.97
C ARG A 19 -11.58 11.32 -10.65
N MET A 20 -11.19 10.04 -10.66
CA MET A 20 -11.09 9.24 -9.44
C MET A 20 -10.05 9.83 -8.48
N PHE A 21 -8.90 10.27 -8.99
CA PHE A 21 -7.88 10.93 -8.19
C PHE A 21 -8.44 12.17 -7.47
N ASN A 22 -9.18 13.03 -8.16
CA ASN A 22 -9.83 14.17 -7.51
C ASN A 22 -10.82 13.75 -6.41
N ARG A 23 -11.61 12.70 -6.64
CA ARG A 23 -12.55 12.18 -5.63
C ARG A 23 -11.82 11.65 -4.39
N VAL A 24 -10.75 10.88 -4.60
CA VAL A 24 -9.92 10.33 -3.52
C VAL A 24 -9.24 11.42 -2.70
N LEU A 25 -8.72 12.47 -3.35
CA LEU A 25 -8.13 13.59 -2.63
C LEU A 25 -9.15 14.32 -1.72
N LEU A 26 -10.39 14.46 -2.19
CA LEU A 26 -11.47 15.06 -1.40
C LEU A 26 -11.88 14.18 -0.22
N SER A 27 -11.80 12.85 -0.34
CA SER A 27 -12.18 11.94 0.74
C SER A 27 -11.11 11.81 1.83
N VAL A 28 -9.82 11.92 1.49
CA VAL A 28 -8.73 11.73 2.46
C VAL A 28 -8.28 13.04 3.11
N GLY A 29 -8.43 14.19 2.44
CA GLY A 29 -8.06 15.48 3.03
C GLY A 29 -6.54 15.70 3.17
N VAL A 30 -5.86 15.91 2.06
CA VAL A 30 -4.38 16.05 1.99
C VAL A 30 -3.90 17.50 2.09
N SER A 31 -4.55 18.31 2.92
CA SER A 31 -4.34 19.76 2.98
C SER A 31 -2.95 20.22 3.43
N HIS A 32 -2.20 19.34 4.11
CA HIS A 32 -0.86 19.58 4.64
C HIS A 32 0.26 19.42 3.60
N LEU A 33 0.00 18.83 2.44
CA LEU A 33 0.99 18.72 1.37
C LEU A 33 1.10 20.04 0.60
N ASP A 34 2.33 20.53 0.45
CA ASP A 34 2.58 21.77 -0.31
C ASP A 34 2.33 21.56 -1.81
N MET A 35 2.82 20.44 -2.34
CA MET A 35 2.70 20.06 -3.74
C MET A 35 2.52 18.55 -3.89
N LEU A 36 1.64 18.15 -4.81
CA LEU A 36 1.40 16.76 -5.19
C LEU A 36 1.43 16.67 -6.71
N GLU A 37 2.36 15.87 -7.25
CA GLU A 37 2.38 15.54 -8.67
C GLU A 37 1.68 14.20 -8.90
N PHE A 38 0.79 14.14 -9.87
CA PHE A 38 0.08 12.91 -10.25
C PHE A 38 0.32 12.57 -11.71
N HIS A 39 0.89 11.40 -11.95
CA HIS A 39 1.37 10.97 -13.24
C HIS A 39 0.65 9.69 -13.67
N ILE A 40 0.17 9.68 -14.91
CA ILE A 40 -0.28 8.46 -15.59
C ILE A 40 0.68 8.20 -16.73
N ARG A 41 1.45 7.11 -16.65
CA ARG A 41 2.54 6.80 -17.59
C ARG A 41 2.45 5.37 -18.11
N ASP A 42 3.00 5.14 -19.30
CA ASP A 42 3.23 3.81 -19.85
C ASP A 42 4.53 3.23 -19.28
N THR A 43 4.50 2.91 -17.99
CA THR A 43 5.61 2.30 -17.25
C THR A 43 5.06 1.10 -16.53
N ASN A 44 5.67 -0.08 -16.70
CA ASN A 44 5.24 -1.36 -16.09
C ASN A 44 5.35 -1.41 -14.54
N ALA A 45 5.26 -0.26 -13.85
CA ALA A 45 5.29 -0.14 -12.41
C ALA A 45 4.42 1.04 -11.95
N VAL A 46 3.64 0.80 -10.89
CA VAL A 46 3.03 1.84 -10.07
C VAL A 46 4.06 2.23 -9.01
N MET A 47 4.39 3.52 -8.90
CA MET A 47 5.47 3.98 -8.03
C MET A 47 5.17 5.30 -7.33
N LEU A 48 5.83 5.50 -6.20
CA LEU A 48 5.88 6.76 -5.45
C LEU A 48 7.30 7.33 -5.55
N ASP A 49 7.42 8.61 -5.87
CA ASP A 49 8.66 9.37 -5.74
C ASP A 49 8.49 10.36 -4.58
N GLU A 50 9.10 10.00 -3.46
CA GLU A 50 8.95 10.65 -2.16
C GLU A 50 9.54 12.05 -2.13
N GLU A 51 10.74 12.21 -2.70
CA GLU A 51 11.44 13.49 -2.74
C GLU A 51 10.61 14.57 -3.46
N ARG A 52 9.73 14.14 -4.36
CA ARG A 52 8.90 15.02 -5.19
C ARG A 52 7.42 14.97 -4.85
N GLY A 53 7.00 14.21 -3.83
CA GLY A 53 5.59 13.98 -3.52
C GLY A 53 4.80 13.56 -4.76
N THR A 54 5.32 12.59 -5.52
CA THR A 54 4.76 12.20 -6.82
C THR A 54 4.13 10.81 -6.74
N ILE A 55 2.88 10.71 -7.19
CA ILE A 55 2.18 9.45 -7.42
C ILE A 55 2.23 9.13 -8.91
N VAL A 56 2.77 7.97 -9.28
CA VAL A 56 2.82 7.47 -10.65
C VAL A 56 2.01 6.20 -10.76
N VAL A 57 1.05 6.19 -11.69
CA VAL A 57 0.23 5.03 -12.00
C VAL A 57 0.53 4.55 -13.42
N ASP A 58 0.72 3.23 -13.56
CA ASP A 58 0.86 2.57 -14.85
C ASP A 58 -0.47 2.63 -15.62
N TYR A 59 -0.45 3.24 -16.81
CA TYR A 59 -1.59 3.28 -17.72
C TYR A 59 -2.07 1.87 -18.10
N ASN A 60 -1.17 0.89 -18.19
CA ASN A 60 -1.49 -0.50 -18.52
C ASN A 60 -1.98 -1.31 -17.32
N HIS A 61 -2.09 -0.70 -16.13
CA HIS A 61 -2.65 -1.37 -14.97
C HIS A 61 -4.05 -1.91 -15.27
N ARG A 62 -4.33 -3.16 -14.90
CA ARG A 62 -5.58 -3.85 -15.27
C ARG A 62 -6.84 -3.06 -14.92
N PHE A 63 -6.91 -2.44 -13.73
CA PHE A 63 -8.06 -1.63 -13.33
C PHE A 63 -8.33 -0.48 -14.30
N ILE A 64 -7.29 0.12 -14.87
CA ILE A 64 -7.42 1.20 -15.85
C ILE A 64 -7.86 0.64 -17.21
N GLN A 65 -7.27 -0.48 -17.62
CA GLN A 65 -7.61 -1.13 -18.88
C GLN A 65 -9.07 -1.62 -18.89
N GLU A 66 -9.53 -2.18 -17.79
CA GLU A 66 -10.89 -2.70 -17.56
C GLU A 66 -11.90 -1.59 -17.20
N ARG A 67 -11.42 -0.35 -16.99
CA ARG A 67 -12.24 0.81 -16.54
C ARG A 67 -12.95 0.54 -15.21
N ASP A 68 -12.33 -0.25 -14.33
CA ASP A 68 -12.84 -0.52 -13.00
C ASP A 68 -12.60 0.67 -12.08
N GLU A 69 -13.60 1.55 -11.97
CA GLU A 69 -13.55 2.72 -11.10
C GLU A 69 -13.29 2.35 -9.62
N LYS A 70 -13.76 1.19 -9.15
CA LYS A 70 -13.55 0.76 -7.76
C LYS A 70 -12.09 0.38 -7.52
N GLY A 71 -11.50 -0.42 -8.39
CA GLY A 71 -10.09 -0.77 -8.34
C GLY A 71 -9.16 0.43 -8.52
N ILE A 72 -9.49 1.35 -9.45
CA ILE A 72 -8.75 2.61 -9.60
C ILE A 72 -8.79 3.42 -8.30
N ALA A 73 -9.98 3.59 -7.69
CA ALA A 73 -10.10 4.34 -6.45
C ALA A 73 -9.33 3.68 -5.30
N ALA A 74 -9.41 2.36 -5.16
CA ALA A 74 -8.70 1.60 -4.15
C ALA A 74 -7.18 1.71 -4.30
N LEU A 75 -6.67 1.59 -5.53
CA LEU A 75 -5.25 1.79 -5.85
C LEU A 75 -4.77 3.19 -5.49
N LEU A 76 -5.54 4.22 -5.87
CA LEU A 76 -5.19 5.61 -5.59
C LEU A 76 -5.23 5.93 -4.09
N LEU A 77 -6.20 5.38 -3.35
CA LEU A 77 -6.25 5.49 -1.89
C LEU A 77 -4.99 4.88 -1.27
N PHE A 78 -4.64 3.65 -1.65
CA PHE A 78 -3.46 2.96 -1.14
C PHE A 78 -2.18 3.80 -1.34
N LEU A 79 -1.94 4.29 -2.57
CA LEU A 79 -0.76 5.12 -2.87
C LEU A 79 -0.76 6.44 -2.08
N LEU A 80 -1.94 7.03 -1.86
CA LEU A 80 -2.06 8.26 -1.11
C LEU A 80 -1.75 8.05 0.38
N PHE A 81 -2.28 6.99 0.99
CA PHE A 81 -1.97 6.65 2.38
C PHE A 81 -0.50 6.28 2.56
N GLU A 82 0.11 5.59 1.60
CA GLU A 82 1.55 5.30 1.62
C GLU A 82 2.38 6.60 1.57
N LEU A 83 2.01 7.55 0.71
CA LEU A 83 2.63 8.88 0.67
C LEU A 83 2.48 9.63 2.01
N LEU A 84 1.29 9.60 2.61
CA LEU A 84 1.00 10.30 3.87
C LEU A 84 1.80 9.74 5.05
N VAL A 85 1.98 8.42 5.12
CA VAL A 85 2.81 7.81 6.16
C VAL A 85 4.27 8.18 5.96
N ARG A 86 4.76 8.17 4.73
CA ARG A 86 6.15 8.56 4.41
C ARG A 86 6.42 10.03 4.77
N ASP A 87 5.52 10.94 4.41
CA ASP A 87 5.64 12.38 4.73
C ASP A 87 5.73 12.65 6.24
N ARG A 88 4.99 11.87 7.05
CA ARG A 88 4.98 12.01 8.52
C ARG A 88 6.16 11.33 9.21
N THR A 89 6.85 10.41 8.53
CA THR A 89 7.90 9.59 9.14
C THR A 89 9.26 10.22 8.89
N THR A 90 9.95 10.65 9.94
CA THR A 90 11.30 11.25 9.84
C THR A 90 12.43 10.20 9.77
N ALA A 91 12.10 8.92 9.97
CA ALA A 91 13.03 7.81 9.97
C ALA A 91 12.97 7.04 8.64
N THR A 92 14.12 6.61 8.14
CA THR A 92 14.19 5.69 7.00
C THR A 92 13.74 4.30 7.46
N LEU A 93 12.47 3.99 7.24
CA LEU A 93 11.88 2.69 7.54
C LEU A 93 11.88 1.77 6.31
N PRO A 94 12.02 0.45 6.49
CA PRO A 94 11.79 -0.51 5.43
C PRO A 94 10.41 -0.35 4.77
N ASN A 95 10.35 -0.49 3.44
CA ASN A 95 9.12 -0.34 2.65
C ASN A 95 7.96 -1.22 3.16
N PHE A 96 8.28 -2.44 3.60
CA PHE A 96 7.29 -3.34 4.20
C PHE A 96 6.58 -2.72 5.41
N ILE A 97 7.35 -2.08 6.30
CA ILE A 97 6.83 -1.47 7.53
C ILE A 97 5.99 -0.23 7.21
N LEU A 98 6.46 0.61 6.27
CA LEU A 98 5.73 1.79 5.81
C LEU A 98 4.38 1.43 5.19
N ARG A 99 4.35 0.40 4.34
CA ARG A 99 3.10 -0.10 3.75
C ARG A 99 2.17 -0.67 4.81
N LEU A 100 2.69 -1.42 5.79
CA LEU A 100 1.88 -1.94 6.88
C LEU A 100 1.25 -0.81 7.72
N GLN A 101 2.00 0.25 8.00
CA GLN A 101 1.48 1.44 8.67
C GLN A 101 0.42 2.16 7.82
N ALA A 102 0.66 2.32 6.52
CA ALA A 102 -0.28 2.94 5.59
C ALA A 102 -1.60 2.18 5.50
N ASN A 103 -1.54 0.84 5.43
CA ASN A 103 -2.72 -0.02 5.41
C ASN A 103 -3.55 0.12 6.68
N ARG A 104 -2.90 0.14 7.84
CA ARG A 104 -3.59 0.28 9.12
C ARG A 104 -4.21 1.65 9.29
N LEU A 105 -3.53 2.69 8.82
CA LEU A 105 -4.09 4.03 8.75
C LEU A 105 -5.32 4.06 7.82
N MET A 106 -5.22 3.44 6.65
CA MET A 106 -6.34 3.34 5.70
C MET A 106 -7.56 2.62 6.31
N ILE A 107 -7.33 1.51 7.04
CA ILE A 107 -8.39 0.79 7.77
C ILE A 107 -9.00 1.67 8.88
N HIS A 108 -8.15 2.34 9.67
CA HIS A 108 -8.57 3.23 10.75
C HIS A 108 -9.46 4.39 10.24
N GLU A 109 -9.11 4.96 9.08
CA GLU A 109 -9.90 6.02 8.43
C GLU A 109 -11.16 5.50 7.70
N GLY A 110 -11.51 4.22 7.84
CA GLY A 110 -12.74 3.64 7.31
C GLY A 110 -12.66 3.17 5.85
N PHE A 111 -11.45 3.03 5.29
CA PHE A 111 -11.22 2.56 3.92
C PHE A 111 -10.80 1.08 3.86
N GLY A 112 -11.14 0.29 4.88
CA GLY A 112 -10.80 -1.13 4.98
C GLY A 112 -11.33 -1.97 3.80
N ASP A 113 -12.57 -1.71 3.36
CA ASP A 113 -13.19 -2.43 2.24
C ASP A 113 -12.44 -2.22 0.92
N GLN A 114 -11.97 -1.00 0.65
CA GLN A 114 -11.20 -0.67 -0.54
C GLN A 114 -9.83 -1.36 -0.50
N LEU A 115 -9.19 -1.38 0.67
CA LEU A 115 -7.93 -2.08 0.86
C LEU A 115 -8.10 -3.59 0.66
N PHE A 116 -9.17 -4.17 1.23
CA PHE A 116 -9.50 -5.58 1.04
C PHE A 116 -9.74 -5.90 -0.43
N TYR A 117 -10.52 -5.06 -1.13
CA TYR A 117 -10.77 -5.22 -2.56
C TYR A 117 -9.47 -5.19 -3.38
N LEU A 118 -8.59 -4.23 -3.12
CA LEU A 118 -7.29 -4.12 -3.76
C LEU A 118 -6.48 -5.40 -3.57
N TYR A 119 -6.36 -5.89 -2.34
CA TYR A 119 -5.62 -7.11 -2.06
C TYR A 119 -6.25 -8.34 -2.70
N TYR A 120 -7.54 -8.55 -2.50
CA TYR A 120 -8.25 -9.69 -3.07
C TYR A 120 -8.08 -9.77 -4.58
N ALA A 121 -8.16 -8.62 -5.25
CA ALA A 121 -7.95 -8.57 -6.69
C ALA A 121 -6.48 -8.90 -7.03
N GLU A 122 -5.49 -8.30 -6.38
CA GLU A 122 -4.05 -8.37 -6.75
C GLU A 122 -3.37 -9.70 -6.33
N MET A 123 -3.90 -10.39 -5.32
CA MET A 123 -3.28 -11.60 -4.76
C MET A 123 -3.18 -12.79 -5.74
N HIS A 124 -4.01 -12.82 -6.79
CA HIS A 124 -3.97 -13.88 -7.80
C HIS A 124 -2.73 -13.85 -8.72
N ALA A 125 -1.88 -12.83 -8.62
CA ALA A 125 -0.75 -12.62 -9.55
C ALA A 125 0.65 -12.87 -8.93
N MET A 126 0.78 -13.19 -7.64
CA MET A 126 2.09 -13.25 -6.98
C MET A 126 2.83 -14.58 -7.21
N GLN A 127 4.07 -14.50 -7.68
CA GLN A 127 5.04 -15.59 -7.65
C GLN A 127 6.02 -15.35 -6.49
N PHE A 128 6.29 -16.39 -5.68
CA PHE A 128 7.17 -16.28 -4.52
C PHE A 128 8.60 -16.70 -4.90
N GLN A 129 9.46 -15.72 -5.21
CA GLN A 129 10.85 -15.98 -5.62
C GLN A 129 11.86 -15.45 -4.60
N THR A 130 11.50 -14.43 -3.82
CA THR A 130 12.38 -13.74 -2.88
C THR A 130 11.78 -13.68 -1.46
N LYS A 131 12.62 -13.37 -0.46
CA LYS A 131 12.14 -13.07 0.92
C LYS A 131 11.15 -11.90 0.92
N GLU A 132 11.37 -10.91 0.06
CA GLU A 132 10.46 -9.75 -0.08
C GLU A 132 9.11 -10.13 -0.67
N ASP A 133 9.07 -11.08 -1.60
CA ASP A 133 7.79 -11.59 -2.13
C ASP A 133 6.98 -12.27 -1.01
N VAL A 134 7.65 -13.05 -0.15
CA VAL A 134 7.01 -13.68 1.01
C VAL A 134 6.52 -12.64 2.02
N LEU A 135 7.27 -11.56 2.26
CA LEU A 135 6.82 -10.47 3.13
C LEU A 135 5.60 -9.76 2.57
N ASN A 136 5.70 -9.32 1.32
CA ASN A 136 4.65 -8.57 0.65
C ASN A 136 3.37 -9.40 0.48
N SER A 137 3.50 -10.72 0.34
CA SER A 137 2.34 -11.62 0.25
C SER A 137 1.60 -11.77 1.58
N ASN A 138 2.28 -11.61 2.72
CA ASN A 138 1.67 -11.67 4.05
C ASN A 138 1.15 -10.31 4.53
N LEU A 139 1.52 -9.22 3.84
CA LEU A 139 1.07 -7.86 4.16
C LEU A 139 -0.47 -7.72 4.27
N PRO A 140 -1.30 -8.32 3.39
CA PRO A 140 -2.75 -8.25 3.51
C PRO A 140 -3.23 -8.77 4.86
N TRP A 141 -2.88 -10.01 5.23
CA TRP A 141 -3.27 -10.59 6.52
C TRP A 141 -2.82 -9.72 7.71
N LEU A 142 -1.55 -9.29 7.73
CA LEU A 142 -0.96 -8.50 8.82
C LEU A 142 -1.62 -7.12 9.00
N SER A 143 -2.14 -6.57 7.91
CA SER A 143 -2.83 -5.28 7.92
C SER A 143 -4.14 -5.34 8.70
N PHE A 144 -4.87 -6.47 8.60
CA PHE A 144 -6.18 -6.64 9.22
C PHE A 144 -6.14 -7.31 10.60
N THR A 145 -5.03 -7.93 11.02
CA THR A 145 -4.94 -8.78 12.24
C THR A 145 -5.32 -8.08 13.56
N LEU A 146 -5.35 -6.75 13.61
CA LEU A 146 -5.74 -5.95 14.78
C LEU A 146 -7.06 -5.20 14.62
N SER A 147 -7.63 -5.20 13.42
CA SER A 147 -8.77 -4.35 13.07
C SER A 147 -10.00 -5.17 12.70
N ASP A 148 -9.81 -6.31 12.02
CA ASP A 148 -10.88 -7.19 11.56
C ASP A 148 -10.35 -8.63 11.46
N GLU A 149 -10.71 -9.44 12.45
CA GLU A 149 -10.27 -10.84 12.55
C GLU A 149 -10.83 -11.69 11.40
N ILE A 150 -12.06 -11.42 10.94
CA ILE A 150 -12.69 -12.19 9.86
C ILE A 150 -11.99 -11.91 8.53
N ALA A 151 -11.76 -10.64 8.21
CA ALA A 151 -11.03 -10.25 7.01
C ALA A 151 -9.57 -10.76 7.06
N ALA A 152 -8.93 -10.68 8.23
CA ALA A 152 -7.57 -11.19 8.43
C ALA A 152 -7.49 -12.70 8.16
N ASP A 153 -8.42 -13.49 8.69
CA ASP A 153 -8.45 -14.94 8.48
C ASP A 153 -8.70 -15.31 7.01
N GLN A 154 -9.63 -14.62 6.34
CA GLN A 154 -9.87 -14.81 4.91
C GLN A 154 -8.61 -14.53 4.08
N LEU A 155 -7.93 -13.42 4.34
CA LEU A 155 -6.70 -13.05 3.65
C LEU A 155 -5.57 -14.03 3.99
N LYS A 156 -5.45 -14.48 5.24
CA LYS A 156 -4.43 -15.45 5.65
C LYS A 156 -4.51 -16.72 4.83
N HIS A 157 -5.71 -17.25 4.59
CA HIS A 157 -5.89 -18.44 3.74
C HIS A 157 -5.43 -18.23 2.29
N LEU A 158 -5.55 -17.01 1.78
CA LEU A 158 -5.06 -16.63 0.45
C LEU A 158 -3.54 -16.38 0.44
N CYS A 159 -2.95 -16.00 1.57
CA CYS A 159 -1.53 -15.66 1.73
C CYS A 159 -0.64 -16.87 2.02
N LEU A 160 -1.20 -18.02 2.44
CA LEU A 160 -0.47 -19.21 2.90
C LEU A 160 0.20 -19.99 1.75
N GLY A 161 1.16 -19.34 1.09
CA GLY A 161 2.17 -19.95 0.23
C GLY A 161 3.55 -19.87 0.90
N SER A 162 4.00 -21.00 1.47
CA SER A 162 5.39 -21.27 1.90
C SER A 162 6.08 -20.22 2.80
N ILE A 163 5.60 -20.02 4.02
CA ILE A 163 6.46 -19.46 5.08
C ILE A 163 7.50 -20.53 5.42
N GLN A 164 8.79 -20.25 5.15
CA GLN A 164 9.85 -21.00 5.80
C GLN A 164 9.84 -20.61 7.28
N HIS A 165 9.22 -21.43 8.13
CA HIS A 165 9.14 -21.19 9.56
C HIS A 165 10.55 -21.17 10.16
N SER A 166 11.07 -19.96 10.36
CA SER A 166 12.25 -19.70 11.17
C SER A 166 11.83 -18.76 12.30
N LYS A 167 12.57 -18.82 13.40
CA LYS A 167 12.34 -17.95 14.56
C LYS A 167 12.32 -16.46 14.19
N ALA A 168 13.13 -16.05 13.21
CA ALA A 168 13.18 -14.67 12.73
C ALA A 168 11.86 -14.25 12.06
N TRP A 169 11.26 -15.12 11.23
CA TRP A 169 9.95 -14.87 10.61
C TRP A 169 8.84 -14.79 11.66
N ASP A 170 8.85 -15.70 12.64
CA ASP A 170 7.84 -15.70 13.71
C ASP A 170 7.92 -14.42 14.55
N LEU A 171 9.13 -13.95 14.87
CA LEU A 171 9.33 -12.68 15.58
C LEU A 171 8.86 -11.49 14.75
N LEU A 172 9.19 -11.46 13.45
CA LEU A 172 8.75 -10.38 12.57
C LEU A 172 7.23 -10.30 12.51
N PHE A 173 6.53 -11.42 12.33
CA PHE A 173 5.07 -11.43 12.31
C PHE A 173 4.45 -11.11 13.67
N TYR A 174 5.08 -11.53 14.77
CA TYR A 174 4.65 -11.15 16.11
C TYR A 174 4.70 -9.63 16.32
N TYR A 175 5.81 -8.97 15.94
CA TYR A 175 5.92 -7.51 16.07
C TYR A 175 5.06 -6.78 15.03
N ALA A 176 4.94 -7.33 13.82
CA ALA A 176 4.03 -6.81 12.80
C ALA A 176 2.59 -6.80 13.31
N ALA A 177 2.16 -7.79 14.08
CA ALA A 177 0.83 -7.84 14.68
C ALA A 177 0.63 -6.90 15.90
N LYS A 178 1.58 -6.04 16.25
CA LYS A 178 1.41 -5.04 17.33
C LYS A 178 1.01 -3.66 16.80
N ASP A 179 0.55 -2.80 17.70
CA ASP A 179 0.30 -1.39 17.41
C ASP A 179 1.60 -0.66 17.04
N LEU A 180 1.69 -0.18 15.79
CA LEU A 180 2.87 0.50 15.24
C LEU A 180 2.84 2.03 15.45
N THR A 181 1.90 2.55 16.24
CA THR A 181 1.96 3.94 16.73
C THR A 181 2.98 4.11 17.85
N HIS A 182 3.33 3.02 18.56
CA HIS A 182 4.29 3.05 19.64
C HIS A 182 5.74 2.91 19.13
N PRO A 183 6.66 3.86 19.40
CA PRO A 183 8.01 3.87 18.84
C PRO A 183 8.81 2.58 19.09
N ARG A 184 8.70 1.99 20.29
CA ARG A 184 9.38 0.70 20.59
C ARG A 184 8.92 -0.45 19.71
N ASN A 185 7.63 -0.52 19.37
CA ASN A 185 7.15 -1.60 18.50
C ASN A 185 7.68 -1.43 17.07
N VAL A 186 7.89 -0.18 16.62
CA VAL A 186 8.53 0.14 15.33
C VAL A 186 10.02 -0.24 15.34
N GLU A 187 10.71 -0.01 16.45
CA GLU A 187 12.11 -0.43 16.62
C GLU A 187 12.24 -1.97 16.62
N ASP A 188 11.40 -2.65 17.39
CA ASP A 188 11.39 -4.12 17.48
C ASP A 188 11.10 -4.79 16.12
N ILE A 189 10.11 -4.30 15.37
CA ILE A 189 9.81 -4.83 14.03
C ILE A 189 10.94 -4.54 13.04
N CYS A 190 11.64 -3.39 13.15
CA CYS A 190 12.80 -3.09 12.32
C CYS A 190 13.95 -4.07 12.59
N HIS A 191 14.22 -4.38 13.87
CA HIS A 191 15.23 -5.37 14.23
C HIS A 191 14.90 -6.76 13.70
N ALA A 192 13.65 -7.22 13.89
CA ALA A 192 13.21 -8.50 13.36
C ALA A 192 13.26 -8.56 11.82
N TYR A 193 12.90 -7.45 11.15
CA TYR A 193 13.01 -7.33 9.70
C TYR A 193 14.46 -7.47 9.23
N ALA A 194 15.41 -6.78 9.89
CA ALA A 194 16.82 -6.89 9.56
C ALA A 194 17.36 -8.32 9.72
N GLU A 195 16.91 -9.05 10.75
CA GLU A 195 17.28 -10.46 10.96
C GLU A 195 16.75 -11.37 9.85
N VAL A 196 15.50 -11.15 9.40
CA VAL A 196 14.92 -11.89 8.26
C VAL A 196 15.68 -11.58 6.97
N MET A 197 16.02 -10.31 6.74
CA MET A 197 16.66 -9.86 5.51
C MET A 197 18.17 -10.14 5.43
N GLY A 198 18.79 -10.52 6.56
CA GLY A 198 20.21 -10.88 6.71
C GLY A 198 20.84 -11.61 5.53
#